data_AF-A0A383DJY3-F1
#
_entry.id   AF-A0A383DJY3-F1
#
_cell.length_a   1.000
_cell.length_b   1.000
_cell.length_c   1.000
_cell.angle_alpha   90.00
_cell.angle_beta   90.00
_cell.angle_gamma   90.00
#
_symmetry.space_group_name_H-M   'P 1'
#
loop_
_entity.id
_entity.type
_entity.pdbx_description
1 polymer ?
#
loop_
_entity_poly.entity_id
_entity_poly.type
_entity_poly.pdbx_seq_one_letter_code
_entity_poly.pdbx_strand_id
1 'polypeptide(L)' 'MGKIIINVTDRKNKKHILEGQKGQTLMQLIDKSELANPYGICGGEPMCGTCHVYVEKKWLGQLNPKTSEEDLAIDNASE' A
#
# COMPACT_ATOMS: atom_id res chain seq x y z
N MET A 1 -11.30 17.11 -5.93
CA MET A 1 -10.92 16.19 -4.85
C MET A 1 -9.90 16.85 -3.94
N GLY A 2 -9.96 16.59 -2.62
CA GLY A 2 -8.98 17.12 -1.67
C GLY A 2 -7.62 16.44 -1.83
N LYS A 3 -6.55 17.24 -1.86
CA LYS A 3 -5.17 16.73 -1.82
C LYS A 3 -4.86 16.16 -0.42
N ILE A 4 -4.10 15.08 -0.38
CA ILE A 4 -3.59 14.47 0.85
C ILE A 4 -2.08 14.23 0.72
N ILE A 5 -1.38 14.27 1.84
CA ILE A 5 0.07 13.98 1.89
C ILE A 5 0.27 12.63 2.57
N ILE A 6 1.01 11.74 1.92
CA ILE A 6 1.36 10.42 2.44
C ILE A 6 2.88 10.33 2.60
N ASN A 7 3.32 9.97 3.80
CA ASN A 7 4.74 9.67 4.06
C ASN A 7 4.98 8.18 3.80
N VAL A 8 5.88 7.86 2.88
CA VAL A 8 6.22 6.49 2.51
C VAL A 8 7.67 6.23 2.86
N THR A 9 7.96 5.10 3.49
CA THR A 9 9.33 4.60 3.66
C THR A 9 9.52 3.44 2.72
N ASP A 10 10.53 3.52 1.83
CA ASP A 10 10.79 2.46 0.87
C ASP A 10 11.53 1.26 1.51
N ARG A 11 11.72 0.20 0.72
CA ARG A 11 12.43 -1.02 1.17
C ARG A 11 13.91 -0.79 1.50
N LYS A 12 14.47 0.38 1.14
CA LYS A 12 15.84 0.82 1.45
C LYS A 12 15.87 1.76 2.67
N ASN A 13 14.78 1.85 3.43
CA ASN A 13 14.60 2.74 4.59
C ASN A 13 14.70 4.25 4.26
N LYS A 14 14.54 4.64 3.00
CA LYS A 14 14.49 6.06 2.61
C LYS A 14 13.06 6.58 2.70
N LYS A 15 12.90 7.76 3.30
CA LYS A 15 11.62 8.45 3.43
C LYS A 15 11.31 9.28 2.20
N HIS A 16 10.06 9.24 1.78
CA HIS A 16 9.51 9.95 0.63
C HIS A 16 8.17 10.56 1.01
N ILE A 17 7.84 11.69 0.37
CA ILE A 17 6.57 12.38 0.53
C ILE A 17 5.85 12.30 -0.80
N LEU A 18 4.66 11.70 -0.80
CA LEU A 18 3.82 11.58 -1.99
C LEU A 18 2.56 12.43 -1.83
N GLU A 19 2.18 13.14 -2.89
CA GLU A 19 0.88 13.81 -3.00
C GLU A 19 -0.15 12.84 -3.58
N GLY A 20 -1.19 12.54 -2.81
CA GLY A 20 -2.32 11.72 -3.23
C GLY A 20 -3.62 12.51 -3.31
N GLN A 21 -4.67 11.84 -3.77
CA GLN A 21 -6.03 12.38 -3.80
C GLN A 21 -6.95 11.61 -2.85
N LYS A 22 -7.86 12.31 -2.16
CA LYS A 22 -8.88 11.62 -1.35
C LYS A 22 -9.69 10.65 -2.23
N GLY A 23 -9.78 9.40 -1.78
CA GLY A 23 -10.43 8.30 -2.51
C GLY A 23 -9.49 7.45 -3.36
N GLN A 24 -8.24 7.88 -3.56
CA GLN A 24 -7.19 7.08 -4.18
C GLN A 24 -6.66 6.03 -3.19
N THR A 25 -6.39 4.81 -3.66
CA THR A 25 -5.77 3.77 -2.81
C THR A 25 -4.26 4.00 -2.67
N LEU A 26 -3.67 3.50 -1.58
CA LEU A 26 -2.21 3.56 -1.39
C LEU A 26 -1.47 2.79 -2.49
N MET A 27 -2.03 1.66 -2.93
CA MET A 27 -1.48 0.90 -4.04
C MET A 27 -1.37 1.75 -5.30
N GLN A 28 -2.45 2.42 -5.72
CA GLN A 28 -2.44 3.30 -6.90
C GLN A 28 -1.47 4.47 -6.76
N LEU A 29 -1.26 4.98 -5.55
CA LEU A 29 -0.32 6.07 -5.29
C LEU A 29 1.13 5.61 -5.42
N ILE A 30 1.46 4.46 -4.84
CA ILE A 30 2.83 3.91 -4.82
C ILE A 30 3.19 3.30 -6.19
N ASP A 31 2.26 2.66 -6.88
CA ASP A 31 2.46 2.09 -8.22
C ASP A 31 2.82 3.16 -9.26
N LYS A 32 2.27 4.37 -9.13
CA LYS A 32 2.62 5.53 -9.96
C LYS A 32 3.99 6.15 -9.63
N SER A 33 4.66 5.65 -8.60
CA SER A 33 5.98 6.11 -8.16
C SER A 33 7.06 5.09 -8.50
N GLU A 34 8.32 5.50 -8.54
CA GLU A 34 9.45 4.58 -8.76
C GLU A 34 9.94 3.89 -7.46
N LEU A 35 9.13 3.90 -6.40
CA LEU A 35 9.55 3.47 -5.06
C LEU A 35 9.55 1.95 -4.85
N ALA A 36 8.76 1.20 -5.63
CA ALA A 36 8.62 -0.25 -5.47
C ALA A 36 8.40 -0.95 -6.81
N ASN A 37 9.21 -1.97 -7.09
CA ASN A 37 9.06 -2.85 -8.25
C ASN A 37 9.64 -4.24 -7.90
N PRO A 38 8.91 -5.36 -8.09
CA PRO A 38 7.48 -5.42 -8.43
C PRO A 38 6.59 -4.92 -7.28
N TYR A 39 5.46 -4.29 -7.66
CA TYR A 39 4.46 -3.75 -6.75
C TYR A 39 3.09 -3.71 -7.46
N GLY A 40 2.01 -4.02 -6.74
CA GLY A 40 0.65 -3.86 -7.28
C GLY A 40 0.32 -4.69 -8.53
N ILE A 41 1.02 -5.79 -8.80
CA ILE A 41 1.02 -6.49 -10.10
C ILE A 41 -0.35 -7.02 -10.56
N CYS A 42 -1.28 -7.21 -9.63
CA CYS A 42 -2.65 -7.66 -9.88
C CYS A 42 -3.64 -6.50 -10.14
N GLY A 43 -3.19 -5.24 -10.13
CA GLY A 43 -4.05 -4.08 -10.32
C GLY A 43 -4.91 -3.69 -9.11
N GLY A 44 -4.73 -4.33 -7.95
CA GLY A 44 -5.47 -4.03 -6.71
C GLY A 44 -6.47 -5.09 -6.28
N GLU A 45 -6.50 -6.23 -6.98
CA GLU A 45 -7.25 -7.40 -6.56
C GLU A 45 -6.52 -8.13 -5.41
N PRO A 46 -7.21 -8.70 -4.41
CA PRO A 46 -6.59 -9.41 -3.28
C PRO A 46 -6.06 -10.79 -3.72
N MET A 47 -5.06 -10.80 -4.60
CA MET A 47 -4.53 -12.02 -5.24
C MET A 47 -3.01 -12.20 -5.08
N CYS A 48 -2.23 -11.12 -5.06
CA CYS A 48 -0.76 -11.22 -5.17
C CYS A 48 0.04 -10.79 -3.94
N GLY A 49 -0.56 -10.07 -2.98
CA GLY A 49 0.10 -9.51 -1.80
C GLY A 49 1.26 -8.52 -2.05
N THR A 50 1.68 -8.28 -3.30
CA THR A 50 2.84 -7.43 -3.63
C THR A 50 2.67 -5.95 -3.25
N CYS A 51 1.44 -5.51 -2.97
CA CYS A 51 1.12 -4.16 -2.50
C CYS A 51 1.15 -4.01 -0.97
N HIS A 52 1.48 -5.06 -0.22
CA HIS A 52 1.53 -5.04 1.25
C HIS A 52 2.44 -3.92 1.79
N VAL A 53 1.95 -3.21 2.81
CA VAL A 53 2.65 -2.11 3.49
C VAL A 53 2.45 -2.19 5.00
N TYR A 54 3.41 -1.65 5.75
CA TYR A 54 3.26 -1.42 7.17
C TYR A 54 2.70 -0.03 7.43
N VAL A 55 1.67 0.04 8.28
CA VAL A 55 1.02 1.30 8.67
C VAL A 55 1.35 1.60 10.13
N GLU A 56 1.69 2.85 10.43
CA GLU A 56 1.98 3.26 11.81
C GLU A 56 0.77 3.01 12.73
N LYS A 57 1.04 2.56 13.96
CA LYS A 57 0.02 2.16 14.94
C LYS A 57 -1.08 3.20 15.17
N LYS A 58 -0.74 4.50 15.11
CA LYS A 58 -1.69 5.61 15.30
C LYS A 58 -2.78 5.70 14.22
N TRP A 59 -2.54 5.11 13.04
CA TRP A 59 -3.47 5.10 11.91
C TRP A 59 -4.26 3.80 11.80
N LEU A 60 -3.81 2.71 12.43
CA LEU A 60 -4.46 1.39 12.32
C LEU A 60 -5.94 1.42 12.71
N GLY A 61 -6.31 2.21 13.72
CA GLY A 61 -7.72 2.35 14.15
C GLY A 61 -8.64 3.07 13.16
N GLN A 62 -8.11 3.63 12.08
CA GLN A 62 -8.88 4.27 11.02
C GLN A 62 -9.05 3.37 9.79
N LEU A 63 -8.40 2.21 9.76
CA LEU A 63 -8.52 1.23 8.69
C LEU A 63 -9.63 0.24 9.01
N ASN A 64 -10.26 -0.27 7.97
CA ASN A 64 -11.07 -1.47 8.09
C ASN A 64 -10.17 -2.66 8.47
N PRO A 65 -10.71 -3.66 9.18
CA PRO A 65 -9.99 -4.91 9.38
C PRO A 65 -9.68 -5.56 8.03
N LYS A 66 -8.56 -6.27 7.97
CA LYS A 66 -8.13 -7.05 6.80
C LYS A 66 -9.20 -8.10 6.49
N THR A 67 -9.48 -8.32 5.21
CA THR A 67 -10.35 -9.43 4.80
C THR A 67 -9.57 -10.74 4.79
N SER A 68 -10.27 -11.88 4.82
CA SER A 68 -9.63 -13.20 4.69
C SER A 68 -8.88 -13.36 3.36
N GLU A 69 -9.36 -12.72 2.29
CA GLU A 69 -8.71 -12.72 0.98
C GLU A 69 -7.41 -11.90 1.00
N GLU A 70 -7.43 -10.73 1.66
CA GLU A 70 -6.22 -9.92 1.84
C GLU A 70 -5.17 -10.66 2.69
N ASP A 71 -5.58 -11.29 3.79
CA ASP A 71 -4.67 -12.08 4.64
C ASP A 71 -4.07 -13.26 3.86
N LEU A 72 -4.89 -14.03 3.12
CA LEU A 72 -4.40 -15.15 2.30
C LEU A 72 -3.45 -14.69 1.18
N ALA A 73 -3.75 -13.58 0.52
CA ALA A 73 -2.89 -13.03 -0.53
C ALA A 73 -1.53 -12.56 0.01
N ILE A 74 -1.47 -12.03 1.24
CA ILE A 74 -0.23 -11.65 1.90
C ILE A 74 0.59 -12.89 2.26
N ASP A 75 -0.05 -13.91 2.82
CA ASP A 75 0.63 -15.15 3.23
C ASP A 75 1.26 -15.88 2.02
N ASN A 76 0.54 -15.94 0.90
CA ASN A 76 1.00 -16.60 -0.34
C ASN A 76 2.02 -15.78 -1.14
N ALA A 77 2.25 -14.49 -0.82
CA ALA A 77 3.17 -13.63 -1.58
C ALA A 77 4.66 -13.99 -1.38
N SER A 78 4.96 -14.89 -0.46
CA SER A 78 6.32 -15.35 -0.12
C SER A 78 6.69 -16.68 -0.79
N GLU A 79 5.76 -17.29 -1.54
CA GLU A 79 5.96 -18.53 -2.30
C GLU A 79 6.43 -18.28 -3.73
#